data_AF-A0A2S8G4B1-F1
#
_entry.id   AF-A0A2S8G4B1-F1
#
_cell.length_a   1.000
_cell.length_b   1.000
_cell.length_c   1.000
_cell.angle_alpha   90.00
_cell.angle_beta   90.00
_cell.angle_gamma   90.00
#
_symmetry.space_group_name_H-M   'P 1'
#
loop_
_entity.id
_entity.type
_entity.pdbx_description
1 polymer ?
#
loop_
_entity_poly.entity_id
_entity_poly.type
_entity_poly.pdbx_seq_one_letter_code
_entity_poly.pdbx_strand_id
1 'polypeptide(L)'
;MNRSEVHTMKLTNIIMHDGSRDFGALPECYPFEQLRDHIARLPGAKVTGFVSDRVTEAWLDFRYRGHRFSANTQCSEWWFFVDDPQCPDEILLEVLTYCAKKLGQG
;
A
#
# COMPACT_ATOMS: atom_id res chain seq x y z
N MET A 1 -13.67 12.10 26.47
CA MET A 1 -13.85 12.79 25.18
C MET A 1 -13.17 11.95 24.11
N ASN A 2 -13.67 11.70 22.90
CA ASN A 2 -15.00 11.54 22.31
C ASN A 2 -14.69 10.79 20.99
N ARG A 3 -15.43 9.70 20.72
CA ARG A 3 -15.59 8.97 19.44
C ARG A 3 -14.35 8.40 18.76
N SER A 4 -14.27 7.07 18.82
CA SER A 4 -13.73 6.22 17.77
C SER A 4 -14.48 6.51 16.45
N GLU A 5 -13.89 7.30 15.56
CA GLU A 5 -14.21 7.22 14.14
C GLU A 5 -13.56 5.94 13.62
N VAL A 6 -14.37 4.94 13.32
CA VAL A 6 -13.97 3.91 12.37
C VAL A 6 -13.88 4.62 11.03
N HIS A 7 -12.70 5.11 10.67
CA HIS A 7 -12.43 5.59 9.32
C HIS A 7 -12.52 4.38 8.40
N THR A 8 -13.65 4.23 7.72
CA THR A 8 -13.74 3.32 6.57
C THR A 8 -12.65 3.73 5.60
N MET A 9 -11.70 2.84 5.32
CA MET A 9 -10.64 3.13 4.36
C MET A 9 -11.26 3.49 3.01
N LYS A 10 -10.99 4.70 2.53
CA LYS A 10 -11.51 5.20 1.27
C LYS A 10 -10.46 5.01 0.19
N LEU A 11 -10.84 4.35 -0.90
CA LEU A 11 -9.98 4.24 -2.07
C LEU A 11 -9.88 5.56 -2.81
N THR A 12 -8.67 5.87 -3.23
CA THR A 12 -8.42 6.88 -4.26
C THR A 12 -8.68 6.27 -5.64
N ASN A 13 -8.96 7.11 -6.64
CA ASN A 13 -9.10 6.69 -8.03
C ASN A 13 -8.46 7.74 -8.95
N ILE A 14 -7.14 7.91 -8.79
CA ILE A 14 -6.34 8.81 -9.63
C ILE A 14 -5.55 7.95 -10.60
N ILE A 15 -5.81 8.14 -11.90
CA ILE A 15 -5.06 7.45 -12.95
C ILE A 15 -3.81 8.27 -13.27
N MET A 16 -2.66 7.67 -13.05
CA MET A 16 -1.35 8.26 -13.27
C MET A 16 -1.01 8.29 -14.76
N HIS A 17 0.00 9.08 -15.13
CA HIS A 17 0.43 9.21 -16.52
C HIS A 17 0.88 7.87 -17.15
N ASP A 18 1.39 6.93 -16.35
CA ASP A 18 1.80 5.60 -16.80
C ASP A 18 0.63 4.60 -16.92
N GLY A 19 -0.60 5.02 -16.60
CA GLY A 19 -1.80 4.20 -16.65
C GLY A 19 -2.12 3.47 -15.34
N SER A 20 -1.21 3.49 -14.35
CA SER A 20 -1.48 2.93 -13.03
C SER A 20 -2.53 3.76 -12.28
N ARG A 21 -3.19 3.14 -11.29
CA ARG A 21 -4.11 3.84 -10.38
C ARG A 21 -3.45 3.99 -9.01
N ASP A 22 -3.34 5.23 -8.53
CA ASP A 22 -3.21 5.51 -7.10
C ASP A 22 -4.55 5.19 -6.43
N PHE A 23 -4.51 4.25 -5.49
CA PHE A 23 -5.70 3.78 -4.78
C PHE A 23 -5.70 4.09 -3.29
N GLY A 24 -4.67 4.73 -2.75
CA GLY A 24 -4.65 5.12 -1.34
C GLY A 24 -3.28 5.45 -0.79
N ALA A 25 -3.27 6.10 0.36
CA ALA A 25 -2.08 6.41 1.14
C ALA A 25 -2.26 6.01 2.60
N LEU A 26 -1.17 5.63 3.25
CA LEU A 26 -1.11 5.35 4.70
C LEU A 26 0.15 6.00 5.28
N PRO A 27 0.17 6.39 6.56
CA PRO A 27 1.39 6.96 7.13
C PRO A 27 2.58 6.01 7.04
N GLU A 28 3.75 6.60 6.83
CA GLU A 28 5.00 5.87 6.79
C GLU A 28 5.29 5.16 8.12
N CYS A 29 5.94 4.00 8.04
CA CYS A 29 6.55 3.37 9.21
C CYS A 29 8.03 3.13 8.97
N TYR A 30 8.82 3.33 10.03
CA TYR A 30 10.22 2.93 10.06
C TYR A 30 10.43 1.68 10.92
N PRO A 31 11.36 0.79 10.55
CA PRO A 31 12.06 0.76 9.25
C PRO A 31 11.12 0.32 8.10
N PHE A 32 11.41 0.75 6.86
CA PHE A 32 10.61 0.43 5.66
C PHE A 32 10.45 -1.06 5.43
N GLU A 33 11.47 -1.85 5.80
CA GLU A 33 11.45 -3.31 5.76
C GLU A 33 10.27 -3.89 6.54
N GLN A 34 9.72 -3.18 7.53
CA GLN A 34 8.54 -3.62 8.26
C GLN A 34 7.30 -3.76 7.37
N LEU A 35 7.05 -2.82 6.45
CA LEU A 35 5.92 -2.92 5.54
C LEU A 35 6.16 -4.03 4.51
N ARG A 36 7.38 -4.10 3.96
CA ARG A 36 7.81 -5.18 3.05
C ARG A 36 7.58 -6.55 3.68
N ASP A 37 8.07 -6.76 4.90
CA ASP A 37 7.97 -8.04 5.61
C ASP A 37 6.54 -8.38 5.98
N HIS A 38 5.72 -7.36 6.24
CA HIS A 38 4.29 -7.53 6.47
C HIS A 38 3.58 -7.98 5.19
N ILE A 39 3.77 -7.29 4.06
CA ILE A 39 3.21 -7.68 2.77
C ILE A 39 3.65 -9.09 2.37
N ALA A 40 4.90 -9.48 2.65
CA ALA A 40 5.39 -10.83 2.40
C ALA A 40 4.64 -11.93 3.18
N ARG A 41 3.89 -11.56 4.24
CA ARG A 41 3.05 -12.46 5.04
C ARG A 41 1.58 -12.44 4.66
N LEU A 42 1.15 -11.58 3.73
CA LEU A 42 -0.20 -11.59 3.17
C LEU A 42 -0.38 -12.89 2.36
N PRO A 43 -1.31 -13.81 2.74
CA PRO A 43 -1.46 -15.07 2.02
C PRO A 43 -1.73 -14.87 0.53
N GLY A 44 -0.89 -15.43 -0.33
CA GLY A 44 -1.00 -15.27 -1.79
C GLY A 44 -0.32 -14.02 -2.36
N ALA A 45 0.27 -13.17 -1.52
CA ALA A 45 1.13 -12.09 -1.98
C ALA A 45 2.55 -12.60 -2.26
N LYS A 46 3.23 -11.93 -3.20
CA LYS A 46 4.64 -12.16 -3.51
C LYS A 46 5.34 -10.82 -3.72
N VAL A 47 6.25 -10.46 -2.82
CA VAL A 47 7.17 -9.34 -3.03
C VAL A 47 8.07 -9.65 -4.23
N THR A 48 8.14 -8.72 -5.18
CA THR A 48 8.91 -8.85 -6.43
C THR A 48 10.04 -7.85 -6.54
N GLY A 49 10.01 -6.75 -5.78
CA GLY A 49 11.07 -5.75 -5.74
C GLY A 49 11.01 -4.96 -4.44
N PHE A 50 12.17 -4.59 -3.90
CA PHE A 50 12.27 -3.65 -2.79
C PHE A 50 13.58 -2.89 -2.89
N VAL A 51 13.51 -1.57 -3.02
CA VAL A 51 14.65 -0.66 -3.13
C VAL A 51 14.46 0.44 -2.11
N SER A 52 15.51 0.81 -1.39
CA SER A 52 15.48 1.95 -0.48
C SER A 52 16.90 2.48 -0.24
N ASP A 53 17.00 3.79 -0.02
CA ASP A 53 18.21 4.43 0.50
C ASP A 53 18.35 4.30 2.03
N ARG A 54 17.31 3.78 2.70
CA ARG A 54 17.13 3.66 4.16
C ARG A 54 17.13 4.99 4.92
N VAL A 55 16.95 6.11 4.23
CA VAL A 55 16.98 7.45 4.81
C VAL A 55 15.73 8.24 4.46
N THR A 56 15.38 8.32 3.17
CA THR A 56 14.31 9.20 2.71
C THR A 56 13.19 8.47 1.98
N GLU A 57 13.51 7.42 1.21
CA GLU A 57 12.54 6.82 0.31
C GLU A 57 12.71 5.29 0.21
N ALA A 58 11.60 4.62 -0.02
CA ALA A 58 11.54 3.21 -0.41
C ALA A 58 10.53 3.00 -1.53
N TRP A 59 10.82 2.03 -2.38
CA TRP A 59 9.92 1.51 -3.41
C TRP A 59 9.75 0.00 -3.20
N LEU A 60 8.51 -0.46 -3.18
CA LEU A 60 8.13 -1.84 -2.93
C LEU A 60 7.19 -2.31 -4.03
N ASP A 61 7.58 -3.34 -4.76
CA ASP A 61 6.73 -3.99 -5.77
C ASP A 61 6.31 -5.38 -5.28
N PHE A 62 5.06 -5.73 -5.52
CA PHE A 62 4.53 -7.05 -5.20
C PHE A 62 3.38 -7.46 -6.13
N ARG A 63 3.06 -8.75 -6.11
CA ARG A 63 1.88 -9.31 -6.76
C ARG A 63 0.88 -9.80 -5.73
N TYR A 64 -0.40 -9.59 -6.00
CA TYR A 64 -1.49 -10.14 -5.18
C TYR A 64 -2.71 -10.44 -6.06
N ARG A 65 -3.29 -11.64 -5.94
CA ARG A 65 -4.46 -12.09 -6.71
C ARG A 65 -4.37 -11.83 -8.23
N GLY A 66 -3.19 -11.99 -8.81
CA GLY A 66 -2.96 -11.79 -10.25
C GLY A 66 -2.65 -10.35 -10.69
N HIS A 67 -2.80 -9.37 -9.80
CA HIS A 67 -2.47 -7.96 -10.07
C HIS A 67 -1.07 -7.58 -9.60
N ARG A 68 -0.50 -6.56 -10.24
CA ARG A 68 0.80 -5.97 -9.89
C ARG A 68 0.57 -4.67 -9.13
N PHE A 69 1.25 -4.55 -7.99
CA PHE A 69 1.16 -3.43 -7.09
C PHE A 69 2.54 -2.84 -6.86
N SER A 70 2.55 -1.53 -6.62
CA SER A 70 3.70 -0.81 -6.11
C SER A 70 3.28 0.02 -4.91
N ALA A 71 4.20 0.23 -3.97
CA ALA A 71 4.06 1.22 -2.92
C ALA A 71 5.37 2.01 -2.84
N ASN A 72 5.29 3.34 -2.70
CA ASN A 72 6.47 4.17 -2.49
C ASN A 72 6.27 5.07 -1.27
N THR A 73 7.37 5.40 -0.58
CA THR A 73 7.33 6.43 0.47
C THR A 73 7.68 7.80 -0.09
N GLN A 74 6.80 8.77 0.13
CA GLN A 74 7.05 10.19 -0.09
C GLN A 74 6.27 10.99 0.96
N CYS A 75 6.82 12.13 1.38
CA CYS A 75 6.13 13.05 2.31
C CYS A 75 5.63 12.38 3.61
N SER A 76 6.38 11.43 4.16
CA SER A 76 6.02 10.66 5.37
C SER A 76 4.78 9.77 5.21
N GLU A 77 4.47 9.35 3.98
CA GLU A 77 3.36 8.45 3.66
C GLU A 77 3.82 7.36 2.68
N TRP A 78 3.25 6.16 2.81
CA TRP A 78 3.24 5.14 1.77
C TRP A 78 2.08 5.39 0.83
N TRP A 79 2.35 5.65 -0.44
CA TRP A 79 1.34 5.74 -1.49
C TRP A 79 1.27 4.41 -2.23
N PHE A 80 0.07 3.95 -2.55
CA PHE A 80 -0.19 2.62 -3.10
C PHE A 80 -0.78 2.70 -4.49
N PHE A 81 -0.19 1.92 -5.40
CA PHE A 81 -0.53 1.90 -6.81
C PHE A 81 -0.84 0.49 -7.29
N VAL A 82 -1.75 0.39 -8.25
CA VAL A 82 -2.01 -0.83 -9.00
C VAL A 82 -1.81 -0.56 -10.49
N ASP A 83 -1.11 -1.46 -11.17
CA ASP A 83 -0.75 -1.34 -12.59
C ASP A 83 -1.98 -1.37 -13.51
N ASP A 84 -2.99 -2.18 -13.16
CA ASP A 84 -4.28 -2.24 -13.86
C ASP A 84 -5.32 -1.36 -13.14
N PRO A 85 -5.75 -0.23 -13.73
CA PRO A 85 -6.71 0.66 -13.09
C PRO A 85 -8.12 0.06 -12.97
N GLN A 86 -8.40 -1.05 -13.66
CA GLN A 86 -9.65 -1.80 -13.56
C GLN A 86 -9.61 -2.88 -12.46
N CYS A 87 -8.53 -2.96 -11.67
CA CYS A 87 -8.43 -3.88 -10.55
C CYS A 87 -9.64 -3.70 -9.60
N PRO A 88 -10.34 -4.79 -9.23
CA PRO A 88 -11.51 -4.72 -8.37
C PRO A 88 -11.22 -4.02 -7.03
N ASP A 89 -12.08 -3.08 -6.65
CA ASP A 89 -11.94 -2.31 -5.41
C ASP A 89 -11.83 -3.19 -4.16
N GLU A 90 -12.46 -4.37 -4.14
CA GLU A 90 -12.33 -5.33 -3.04
C GLU A 90 -10.90 -5.82 -2.83
N ILE A 91 -10.11 -5.98 -3.91
CA ILE A 91 -8.70 -6.39 -3.83
C ILE A 91 -7.86 -5.22 -3.33
N LEU A 92 -8.14 -4.01 -3.82
CA LEU A 92 -7.46 -2.78 -3.39
C LEU A 92 -7.67 -2.52 -1.89
N LEU A 93 -8.92 -2.64 -1.44
CA LEU A 93 -9.29 -2.50 -0.02
C LEU A 93 -8.62 -3.55 0.84
N GLU A 94 -8.53 -4.80 0.37
CA GLU A 94 -7.88 -5.87 1.12
C GLU A 94 -6.39 -5.59 1.34
N VAL A 95 -5.68 -5.15 0.29
CA VAL A 95 -4.27 -4.73 0.37
C VAL A 95 -4.12 -3.58 1.37
N LEU A 96 -4.92 -2.52 1.22
CA LEU A 96 -4.81 -1.32 2.04
C LEU A 96 -5.15 -1.62 3.51
N THR A 97 -6.22 -2.39 3.76
CA THR A 97 -6.63 -2.82 5.10
C THR A 97 -5.57 -3.70 5.77
N TYR A 98 -4.97 -4.62 5.02
CA TYR A 98 -3.90 -5.45 5.54
C TYR A 98 -2.69 -4.61 5.95
N CYS A 99 -2.30 -3.64 5.12
CA CYS A 99 -1.18 -2.74 5.41
C CYS A 99 -1.48 -1.81 6.60
N ALA A 100 -2.69 -1.26 6.71
CA ALA A 100 -3.09 -0.40 7.83
C ALA A 100 -2.98 -1.09 9.20
N LYS A 101 -3.27 -2.40 9.29
CA LYS A 101 -3.08 -3.15 10.54
C LYS A 101 -1.64 -3.14 11.03
N LYS A 102 -0.66 -3.15 10.12
CA LYS A 102 0.76 -3.05 10.47
C LYS A 102 1.16 -1.66 10.94
N LEU A 103 0.48 -0.65 10.40
CA LEU A 103 0.74 0.77 10.66
C LEU A 103 -0.08 1.31 11.86
N GLY A 104 -0.86 0.45 12.52
CA GLY A 104 -1.66 0.82 13.70
C GLY A 104 -2.92 1.63 13.37
N GLN A 105 -3.46 1.49 12.15
CA GLN A 105 -4.63 2.25 11.67
C GLN A 105 -5.88 1.39 11.41
N GLY A 106 -5.94 0.17 11.97
CA GLY A 106 -7.05 -0.77 11.75
C GLY A 106 -7.60 -1.38 13.03
#